data_AF-A0A9E5NH96-F1
#
_entry.id   AF-A0A9E5NH96-F1
#
_cell.length_a   1.000
_cell.length_b   1.000
_cell.length_c   1.000
_cell.angle_alpha   90.00
_cell.angle_beta   90.00
_cell.angle_gamma   90.00
#
_symmetry.space_group_name_H-M   'P 1'
#
loop_
_entity.id
_entity.type
_entity.pdbx_description
1 polymer ?
#
loop_
_entity_poly.entity_id
_entity_poly.type
_entity_poly.pdbx_seq_one_letter_code
_entity_poly.pdbx_strand_id
1 'polypeptide(L)' 'MLVFWGLIIVALVLGIRWLVTQGRESRSDSALDILRQRYARGEINKEQYEAMKRDLT' A
#
# COMPACT_ATOMS: atom_id res chain seq x y z
N MET A 1 9.09 -31.43 20.88
CA MET A 1 8.06 -30.49 21.38
C MET A 1 8.42 -29.03 21.12
N LEU A 2 9.61 -28.54 21.53
CA LEU A 2 10.05 -27.15 21.26
C LEU A 2 10.30 -26.83 19.77
N VAL A 3 10.80 -27.80 18.99
CA VAL A 3 11.06 -27.62 17.54
C VAL A 3 9.76 -27.38 16.75
N PHE A 4 8.66 -28.03 17.17
CA PHE A 4 7.34 -27.85 16.57
C PHE A 4 6.80 -26.42 16.82
N TRP A 5 6.97 -25.91 18.03
CA TRP A 5 6.65 -24.52 18.37
C TRP A 5 7.52 -23.51 17.61
N GLY A 6 8.81 -23.82 17.42
CA GLY A 6 9.70 -23.01 16.58
C GLY A 6 9.21 -22.87 15.14
N LEU A 7 8.77 -23.98 14.52
CA LEU A 7 8.20 -23.97 13.17
C LEU A 7 6.92 -23.13 13.06
N ILE A 8 6.03 -23.24 14.05
CA ILE A 8 4.79 -22.44 14.10
C ILE A 8 5.11 -20.95 14.19
N ILE A 9 6.06 -20.56 15.05
CA ILE A 9 6.46 -19.15 15.20
C ILE A 9 7.07 -18.63 13.89
N VAL A 10 7.93 -19.41 13.24
CA VAL A 10 8.53 -19.03 11.95
C VAL A 10 7.45 -18.84 10.87
N ALA A 11 6.49 -19.75 10.78
CA ALA A 11 5.38 -19.64 9.83
C ALA A 11 4.52 -18.40 10.10
N LEU A 12 4.22 -18.12 11.37
CA LEU A 12 3.45 -16.93 11.78
C LEU A 12 4.19 -15.63 11.43
N VAL A 13 5.49 -15.55 11.75
CA VAL A 13 6.32 -14.37 11.46
C VAL A 13 6.44 -14.13 9.97
N LEU A 14 6.64 -15.19 9.17
CA LEU A 14 6.69 -15.09 7.72
C LEU A 14 5.34 -14.63 7.13
N GLY A 15 4.22 -15.16 7.63
CA GLY A 15 2.88 -14.76 7.22
C GLY A 15 2.59 -13.28 7.51
N ILE A 16 2.89 -12.83 8.73
CA ILE A 16 2.70 -11.42 9.13
C ILE A 16 3.62 -10.51 8.31
N ARG A 17 4.90 -10.89 8.11
CA ARG A 17 5.86 -10.12 7.31
C ARG A 17 5.36 -9.96 5.87
N TRP A 18 4.82 -11.01 5.27
CA TRP A 18 4.29 -10.94 3.90
C TRP A 18 3.05 -10.04 3.79
N LEU A 19 2.15 -10.12 4.78
CA LEU A 19 0.96 -9.25 4.86
C LEU A 19 1.32 -7.76 5.03
N VAL A 20 2.31 -7.47 5.87
CA VAL A 20 2.80 -6.10 6.11
C VAL A 20 3.59 -5.57 4.91
N THR A 21 4.32 -6.43 4.19
CA THR A 21 5.03 -6.03 2.97
C THR A 21 4.06 -5.74 1.82
N GLN A 22 2.98 -6.52 1.66
CA GLN A 22 1.89 -6.17 0.72
C GLN A 22 1.22 -4.83 1.07
N GLY A 23 1.02 -4.55 2.35
CA GLY A 23 0.48 -3.27 2.82
C GLY A 23 1.46 -2.08 2.75
N ARG A 24 2.71 -2.26 2.31
CA ARG A 24 3.68 -1.16 2.12
C ARG A 24 3.83 -0.73 0.66
N GLU A 25 3.56 -1.62 -0.28
CA GLU A 25 3.44 -1.28 -1.71
C GLU A 25 2.23 -0.33 -1.93
N SER A 26 1.23 -0.42 -1.06
CA SER A 26 0.05 0.43 -1.08
C SER A 26 0.28 1.91 -0.73
N ARG A 27 1.49 2.35 -0.35
CA ARG A 27 1.73 3.78 -0.07
C ARG A 27 1.76 4.62 -1.34
N SER A 28 2.28 4.06 -2.43
CA SER A 28 2.22 4.68 -3.76
C SER A 28 0.78 4.64 -4.29
N ASP A 29 0.12 3.48 -4.17
CA ASP A 29 -1.30 3.36 -4.52
C ASP A 29 -2.19 4.28 -3.69
N SER A 30 -1.92 4.47 -2.39
CA SER A 30 -2.73 5.35 -1.53
C SER A 30 -2.68 6.79 -1.99
N ALA A 31 -1.52 7.30 -2.40
CA ALA A 31 -1.41 8.68 -2.86
C ALA A 31 -2.09 8.88 -4.22
N LEU A 32 -1.95 7.92 -5.15
CA LEU A 32 -2.67 7.93 -6.43
C LEU A 32 -4.19 7.73 -6.27
N ASP A 33 -4.62 6.90 -5.31
CA ASP A 33 -6.03 6.64 -4.99
C ASP A 33 -6.70 7.89 -4.37
N ILE A 34 -6.02 8.56 -3.44
CA ILE A 34 -6.46 9.85 -2.89
C ILE A 34 -6.59 10.90 -4.01
N LEU A 35 -5.62 10.95 -4.94
CA LEU A 35 -5.66 11.86 -6.09
C LEU A 35 -6.85 11.57 -7.02
N ARG A 36 -7.08 10.29 -7.33
CA ARG A 36 -8.22 9.85 -8.15
C ARG A 36 -9.55 10.17 -7.46
N GLN A 37 -9.65 9.98 -6.15
CA GLN A 37 -10.86 10.27 -5.39
C GLN A 37 -11.19 11.76 -5.36
N ARG A 38 -10.19 12.64 -5.22
CA ARG A 38 -10.37 14.10 -5.30
C ARG A 38 -10.79 14.57 -6.69
N TYR A 39 -10.23 13.97 -7.74
CA TYR A 39 -10.63 14.23 -9.13
C TYR A 39 -12.09 13.81 -9.38
N ALA A 40 -12.48 12.63 -8.90
CA ALA A 40 -13.87 12.14 -9.01
C ALA A 40 -14.87 13.00 -8.23
N ARG A 41 -14.44 13.61 -7.12
CA ARG A 41 -15.24 14.60 -6.38
C ARG A 41 -15.27 15.99 -7.03
N GLY A 42 -14.45 16.24 -8.05
CA GLY A 42 -14.30 17.55 -8.69
C GLY A 42 -13.53 18.57 -7.86
N GLU A 43 -12.84 18.14 -6.80
CA GLU A 43 -12.02 19.03 -5.95
C GLU A 43 -10.73 19.49 -6.66
N ILE A 44 -10.28 18.73 -7.66
CA ILE A 44 -9.14 19.06 -8.52
C ILE A 44 -9.51 18.90 -9.99
N ASN A 45 -8.93 19.74 -10.85
CA ASN A 45 -9.11 19.62 -12.29
C ASN A 45 -8.16 18.57 -12.91
N LYS A 46 -8.34 18.31 -14.20
CA LYS A 46 -7.51 17.34 -14.96
C LYS A 46 -6.01 17.73 -14.99
N GLU A 47 -5.70 19.01 -15.08
CA GLU A 47 -4.33 19.52 -15.13
C GLU A 47 -3.62 19.33 -13.79
N GLN A 48 -4.31 19.60 -12.67
CA GLN A 48 -3.83 19.38 -11.32
C GLN A 48 -3.62 17.88 -11.03
N TYR A 49 -4.54 17.03 -11.49
CA TYR A 49 -4.39 15.57 -11.39
C TYR A 49 -3.16 15.08 -12.16
N GLU A 50 -2.96 15.53 -13.39
CA GLU A 50 -1.81 15.14 -14.22
C GLU A 50 -0.48 15.66 -13.64
N ALA A 51 -0.43 16.87 -13.11
CA ALA A 51 0.76 17.43 -12.47
C ALA A 51 1.19 16.61 -11.24
N MET A 52 0.27 16.33 -10.32
CA MET A 52 0.60 15.56 -9.11
C MET A 52 0.89 14.10 -9.43
N LYS A 53 0.20 13.50 -10.41
CA LYS A 53 0.50 12.14 -10.87
C LYS A 53 1.93 12.00 -11.39
N ARG A 54 2.44 13.03 -12.07
CA ARG A 54 3.84 13.10 -12.54
C ARG A 54 4.83 13.29 -11.40
N ASP A 55 4.48 14.03 -10.36
CA ASP A 55 5.32 14.19 -9.16
C ASP A 55 5.41 12.91 -8.31
N LEU A 56 4.41 12.02 -8.43
CA LEU A 56 4.29 10.77 -7.68
C LEU A 56 4.89 9.55 -8.39
N THR A 57 5.30 9.69 -9.65
CA THR A 57 5.90 8.62 -10.48
C THR A 57 7.41 8.81 -10.56
#